data_AF-A0A9W6STJ4-F1
#
_entry.id   AF-A0A9W6STJ4-F1
#
_cell.length_a   1.000
_cell.length_b   1.000
_cell.length_c   1.000
_cell.angle_alpha   90.00
_cell.angle_beta   90.00
_cell.angle_gamma   90.00
#
_symmetry.space_group_name_H-M   'P 1'
#
loop_
_entity.id
_entity.type
_entity.pdbx_description
1 polymer ?
#
loop_
_entity_poly.entity_id
_entity_poly.type
_entity_poly.pdbx_seq_one_letter_code
_entity_poly.pdbx_strand_id
1 'polypeptide(L)'
;MTYFAFAAVRSGNDWSVHEFDLDGVDDIDEVTDRLRDVDDSAQVTLAFIEADDEYLTVLRLDEGDDLRIFSSDAEYGNASKLGAALLEDLTDGEPVEMDADPVGEADLMADLGVSASFLTGLCAKDGMLPADVVAEVASVLGFADDIDELREP
;
A
#
# COMPACT_ATOMS: atom_id res chain seq x y z
N MET A 1 6.24 -6.68 15.00
CA MET A 1 5.15 -6.18 14.16
C MET A 1 4.97 -7.20 13.06
N THR A 2 3.78 -7.73 12.91
CA THR A 2 3.42 -8.60 11.77
C THR A 2 2.88 -7.74 10.64
N TYR A 3 2.98 -8.21 9.42
CA TYR A 3 2.34 -7.59 8.28
C TYR A 3 1.76 -8.65 7.36
N PHE A 4 0.82 -8.22 6.52
CA PHE A 4 0.35 -8.93 5.33
C PHE A 4 0.53 -8.00 4.14
N ALA A 5 1.13 -8.48 3.06
CA ALA A 5 1.43 -7.69 1.88
C ALA A 5 1.04 -8.42 0.60
N PHE A 6 0.30 -7.73 -0.27
CA PHE A 6 -0.06 -8.25 -1.58
C PHE A 6 -0.01 -7.16 -2.64
N ALA A 7 0.23 -7.56 -3.88
CA ALA A 7 0.27 -6.72 -5.06
C ALA A 7 -0.90 -7.06 -5.98
N ALA A 8 -1.75 -6.08 -6.26
CA ALA A 8 -2.72 -6.12 -7.34
C ALA A 8 -2.05 -5.57 -8.61
N VAL A 9 -1.82 -6.44 -9.60
CA VAL A 9 -1.19 -6.08 -10.88
C VAL A 9 -2.25 -5.96 -11.96
N ARG A 10 -2.17 -4.89 -12.74
CA ARG A 10 -3.14 -4.60 -13.81
C ARG A 10 -2.60 -5.04 -15.17
N SER A 11 -3.30 -5.99 -15.79
CA SER A 11 -3.04 -6.46 -17.15
C SER A 11 -4.21 -6.08 -18.07
N GLY A 12 -4.15 -4.87 -18.65
CA GLY A 12 -5.24 -4.32 -19.45
C GLY A 12 -6.44 -3.93 -18.59
N ASN A 13 -7.54 -4.68 -18.71
CA ASN A 13 -8.78 -4.44 -17.96
C ASN A 13 -8.97 -5.38 -16.77
N ASP A 14 -8.12 -6.39 -16.62
CA ASP A 14 -8.21 -7.38 -15.57
C ASP A 14 -7.13 -7.14 -14.50
N TRP A 15 -7.45 -7.52 -13.27
CA TRP A 15 -6.53 -7.53 -12.14
C TRP A 15 -6.13 -8.97 -11.82
N SER A 16 -4.93 -9.13 -11.26
CA SER A 16 -4.57 -10.33 -10.51
C SER A 16 -3.86 -9.91 -9.23
N VAL A 17 -4.04 -10.66 -8.16
CA VAL A 17 -3.43 -10.35 -6.86
C VAL A 17 -2.42 -11.43 -6.49
N HIS A 18 -1.29 -11.01 -5.91
CA HIS A 18 -0.21 -11.90 -5.50
C HIS A 18 0.31 -11.47 -4.13
N GLU A 19 0.32 -12.38 -3.18
CA GLU A 19 1.03 -12.16 -1.91
C GLU A 19 2.54 -12.09 -2.18
N PHE A 20 3.23 -11.19 -1.48
CA PHE A 20 4.69 -11.09 -1.55
C PHE A 20 5.27 -10.74 -0.18
N ASP A 21 6.56 -11.02 -0.01
CA ASP A 21 7.25 -10.90 1.27
C ASP A 21 8.16 -9.67 1.29
N LEU A 22 8.12 -8.93 2.40
CA LEU A 22 8.90 -7.72 2.67
C LEU A 22 9.99 -7.95 3.74
N ASP A 23 10.28 -9.21 4.11
CA ASP A 23 11.29 -9.51 5.11
C ASP A 23 12.67 -9.11 4.61
N GLY A 24 13.40 -8.44 5.49
CA GLY A 24 14.75 -7.97 5.20
C GLY A 24 14.82 -6.83 4.19
N VAL A 25 13.70 -6.17 3.84
CA VAL A 25 13.75 -4.86 3.18
C VAL A 25 14.43 -3.87 4.13
N ASP A 26 15.44 -3.17 3.62
CA ASP A 26 16.08 -2.07 4.34
C ASP A 26 15.73 -0.68 3.76
N ASP A 27 15.30 -0.59 2.49
CA ASP A 27 14.98 0.68 1.81
C ASP A 27 13.93 0.52 0.70
N ILE A 28 13.50 1.64 0.12
CA ILE A 28 12.45 1.68 -0.89
C ILE A 28 12.85 1.10 -2.26
N ASP A 29 14.14 1.10 -2.58
CA ASP A 29 14.64 0.52 -3.82
C ASP A 29 14.45 -1.02 -3.78
N GLU A 30 14.71 -1.65 -2.64
CA GLU A 30 14.46 -3.09 -2.45
C GLU A 30 12.97 -3.45 -2.52
N VAL A 31 12.09 -2.56 -2.04
CA VAL A 31 10.63 -2.73 -2.20
C VAL A 31 10.24 -2.66 -3.67
N THR A 32 10.77 -1.68 -4.39
CA THR A 32 10.53 -1.50 -5.83
C THR A 32 10.95 -2.73 -6.62
N ASP A 33 12.13 -3.28 -6.31
CA ASP A 33 12.61 -4.51 -6.95
C ASP A 33 11.70 -5.71 -6.67
N ARG A 34 11.18 -5.86 -5.45
CA ARG A 34 10.20 -6.91 -5.13
C ARG A 34 8.89 -6.75 -5.89
N LEU A 35 8.41 -5.52 -6.07
CA LEU A 35 7.21 -5.25 -6.86
C LEU A 35 7.41 -5.56 -8.34
N ARG A 36 8.61 -5.30 -8.88
CA ARG A 36 8.98 -5.70 -10.25
C ARG A 36 9.02 -7.22 -10.40
N ASP A 37 9.48 -7.94 -9.38
CA ASP A 37 9.53 -9.41 -9.40
C ASP A 37 8.12 -10.06 -9.41
N VAL A 38 7.08 -9.35 -8.98
CA VAL A 38 5.68 -9.83 -9.07
C VAL A 38 5.23 -9.90 -10.54
N ASP A 39 5.38 -8.81 -11.29
CA ASP A 39 5.08 -8.75 -12.72
C ASP A 39 5.84 -7.57 -13.36
N ASP A 40 6.93 -7.88 -14.08
CA ASP A 40 7.79 -6.90 -14.75
C ASP A 40 7.13 -6.27 -16.00
N SER A 41 5.98 -6.80 -16.42
CA SER A 41 5.22 -6.36 -17.59
C SER A 41 3.97 -5.56 -17.23
N ALA A 42 3.64 -5.46 -15.94
CA ALA A 42 2.49 -4.73 -15.45
C ALA A 42 2.61 -3.23 -15.75
N GLN A 43 1.52 -2.65 -16.27
CA GLN A 43 1.45 -1.20 -16.49
C GLN A 43 1.31 -0.45 -15.16
N VAL A 44 0.58 -1.05 -14.23
CA VAL A 44 0.34 -0.52 -12.89
C VAL A 44 0.37 -1.70 -11.92
N THR A 45 1.18 -1.57 -10.88
CA THR A 45 1.17 -2.44 -9.71
C THR A 45 0.75 -1.63 -8.50
N LEU A 46 -0.30 -2.06 -7.81
CA LEU A 46 -0.70 -1.52 -6.52
C LEU A 46 -0.34 -2.51 -5.43
N ALA A 47 0.52 -2.14 -4.49
CA ALA A 47 0.78 -2.97 -3.32
C ALA A 47 0.10 -2.40 -2.08
N PHE A 48 -0.46 -3.31 -1.28
CA PHE A 48 -1.12 -3.01 -0.02
C PHE A 48 -0.37 -3.74 1.08
N ILE A 49 0.09 -2.98 2.08
CA ILE A 49 0.80 -3.47 3.24
C ILE A 49 -0.04 -3.14 4.47
N GLU A 50 -0.61 -4.18 5.07
CA GLU A 50 -1.39 -4.11 6.30
C GLU A 50 -0.49 -4.53 7.45
N ALA A 51 -0.17 -3.63 8.39
CA ALA A 51 0.74 -3.91 9.49
C ALA A 51 0.07 -3.77 10.85
N ASP A 52 0.23 -4.81 11.68
CA ASP A 52 -0.30 -4.90 13.06
C ASP A 52 -1.80 -4.62 13.23
N ASP A 53 -2.60 -4.81 12.16
CA ASP A 53 -4.01 -4.41 12.09
C ASP A 53 -4.25 -2.91 12.38
N GLU A 54 -3.21 -2.08 12.27
CA GLU A 54 -3.22 -0.66 12.64
C GLU A 54 -2.84 0.25 11.47
N TYR A 55 -1.84 -0.14 10.68
CA TYR A 55 -1.29 0.69 9.62
C TYR A 55 -1.60 0.11 8.25
N LEU A 56 -2.02 0.97 7.31
CA LEU A 56 -2.12 0.66 5.90
C LEU A 56 -1.14 1.52 5.12
N THR A 57 -0.25 0.89 4.36
CA THR A 57 0.56 1.57 3.34
C THR A 57 0.16 1.06 1.97
N VAL A 58 -0.06 1.97 1.04
CA VAL A 58 -0.36 1.67 -0.36
C VAL A 58 0.76 2.22 -1.22
N LEU A 59 1.31 1.36 -2.06
CA LEU A 59 2.32 1.71 -3.06
C LEU A 59 1.69 1.60 -4.44
N ARG A 60 2.05 2.51 -5.34
CA ARG A 60 1.80 2.38 -6.76
C ARG A 60 3.13 2.42 -7.49
N LEU A 61 3.34 1.46 -8.37
CA LEU A 61 4.45 1.43 -9.29
C LEU A 61 3.90 1.49 -10.72
N ASP A 62 4.17 2.57 -11.44
CA ASP A 62 3.83 2.69 -12.86
C ASP A 62 5.00 2.24 -13.73
N GLU A 63 4.70 1.36 -14.69
CA GLU A 63 5.65 0.81 -15.69
C GLU A 63 6.99 0.31 -15.10
N GLY A 64 6.99 -0.06 -13.82
CA GLY A 64 8.17 -0.57 -13.12
C GLY A 64 9.14 0.49 -12.60
N ASP A 65 8.91 1.79 -12.74
CA ASP A 65 9.94 2.82 -12.41
C ASP A 65 9.43 4.00 -11.56
N ASP A 66 8.15 4.35 -11.64
CA ASP A 66 7.60 5.51 -10.91
C ASP A 66 6.84 5.04 -9.65
N LEU A 67 7.54 5.00 -8.52
CA LEU A 67 6.98 4.57 -7.24
C LEU A 67 6.35 5.76 -6.50
N ARG A 68 5.08 5.61 -6.12
CA ARG A 68 4.30 6.56 -5.34
C ARG A 68 3.79 5.88 -4.08
N ILE A 69 3.77 6.59 -2.96
CA ILE A 69 3.50 6.03 -1.64
C ILE A 69 2.41 6.82 -0.95
N PHE A 70 1.49 6.12 -0.31
CA PHE A 70 0.58 6.67 0.70
C PHE A 70 0.62 5.78 1.94
N SER A 71 0.63 6.40 3.12
CA SER A 71 0.44 5.69 4.38
C SER A 71 -0.71 6.30 5.15
N SER A 72 -1.53 5.47 5.79
CA SER A 72 -2.68 5.90 6.57
C SER A 72 -2.29 6.67 7.83
N ASP A 73 -1.06 6.49 8.31
CA ASP A 73 -0.57 7.09 9.53
C ASP A 73 0.97 7.19 9.49
N ALA A 74 1.49 8.40 9.69
CA ALA A 74 2.91 8.69 9.73
C ALA A 74 3.67 7.96 10.86
N GLU A 75 3.00 7.61 11.96
CA GLU A 75 3.61 6.94 13.10
C GLU A 75 4.17 5.56 12.73
N TYR A 76 3.69 4.95 11.64
CA TYR A 76 4.20 3.68 11.15
C TYR A 76 5.72 3.70 10.93
N GLY A 77 6.26 4.85 10.48
CA GLY A 77 7.69 5.08 10.28
C GLY A 77 8.52 4.89 11.56
N ASN A 78 7.95 5.23 12.71
CA ASN A 78 8.58 5.03 14.03
C ASN A 78 8.25 3.66 14.64
N ALA A 79 7.16 3.04 14.23
CA ALA A 79 6.64 1.83 14.86
C ALA A 79 7.40 0.56 14.45
N SER A 80 8.01 0.54 13.25
CA SER A 80 8.75 -0.63 12.76
C SER A 80 9.86 -0.28 11.77
N LYS A 81 10.79 -1.23 11.56
CA LYS A 81 11.82 -1.11 10.52
C LYS A 81 11.23 -1.02 9.11
N LEU A 82 10.21 -1.83 8.83
CA LEU A 82 9.54 -1.83 7.54
C LEU A 82 8.85 -0.48 7.29
N GLY A 83 8.14 0.05 8.29
CA GLY A 83 7.56 1.38 8.22
C GLY A 83 8.62 2.46 8.02
N ALA A 84 9.75 2.39 8.73
CA ALA A 84 10.86 3.32 8.52
C ALA A 84 11.39 3.28 7.08
N ALA A 85 11.61 2.08 6.52
CA ALA A 85 12.08 1.90 5.15
C ALA A 85 11.06 2.43 4.11
N LEU A 86 9.76 2.23 4.35
CA LEU A 86 8.70 2.67 3.43
C LEU A 86 8.48 4.18 3.44
N LEU A 87 8.70 4.85 4.58
CA LEU A 87 8.38 6.27 4.76
C LEU A 87 9.60 7.19 4.84
N GLU A 88 10.82 6.65 4.69
CA GLU A 88 12.07 7.42 4.75
C GLU A 88 12.04 8.65 3.83
N ASP A 89 11.70 8.45 2.55
CA ASP A 89 11.65 9.51 1.54
C ASP A 89 10.51 10.52 1.76
N LEU A 90 9.44 10.13 2.44
CA LEU A 90 8.33 11.03 2.77
C LEU A 90 8.66 11.97 3.95
N THR A 91 9.69 11.62 4.72
CA THR A 91 10.06 12.30 5.97
C THR A 91 11.39 13.04 5.86
N ASP A 92 12.00 13.08 4.67
CA ASP A 92 13.34 13.63 4.42
C ASP A 92 14.40 13.06 5.40
N GLY A 93 14.19 11.84 5.91
CA GLY A 93 15.05 11.20 6.90
C GLY A 93 15.06 11.85 8.29
N GLU A 94 14.12 12.75 8.60
CA GLU A 94 13.96 13.31 9.94
C GLU A 94 13.10 12.37 10.81
N PRO A 95 13.39 12.27 12.14
CA PRO A 95 12.52 11.53 13.05
C PRO A 95 11.10 12.09 12.97
N VAL A 96 10.14 11.21 12.71
CA VAL A 96 8.74 11.56 12.49
C VAL A 96 8.14 12.07 13.81
N GLU A 97 8.17 13.38 14.06
CA GLU A 97 7.26 14.05 15.02
C GLU A 97 5.95 14.42 14.30
N MET A 98 5.43 13.49 13.50
CA MET A 98 4.15 13.69 12.82
C MET A 98 3.03 13.19 13.71
N ASP A 99 1.93 13.94 13.71
CA ASP A 99 0.68 13.47 14.28
C ASP A 99 0.23 12.20 13.52
N ALA A 100 -0.63 11.39 14.18
CA ALA A 100 -1.26 10.20 13.63
C ALA A 100 -2.24 10.53 12.48
N ASP A 101 -1.69 11.03 11.38
CA ASP A 101 -2.37 11.52 10.19
C ASP A 101 -1.81 10.82 8.94
N PRO A 102 -2.64 10.65 7.88
CA PRO A 102 -2.18 10.09 6.62
C PRO A 102 -1.10 10.94 5.94
N VAL A 103 -0.14 10.28 5.30
CA VAL A 103 1.01 10.90 4.60
C VAL A 103 1.20 10.35 3.20
N GLY A 104 1.96 11.07 2.38
CA GLY A 104 2.22 10.71 0.99
C GLY A 104 1.06 11.10 0.05
N GLU A 105 0.91 10.34 -1.03
CA GLU A 105 0.08 10.68 -2.18
C GLU A 105 -1.30 10.04 -2.11
N ALA A 106 -2.22 10.64 -1.37
CA ALA A 106 -3.59 10.12 -1.23
C ALA A 106 -4.36 9.96 -2.56
N ASP A 107 -3.95 10.64 -3.63
CA ASP A 107 -4.55 10.53 -4.96
C ASP A 107 -3.88 9.48 -5.87
N LEU A 108 -2.98 8.63 -5.36
CA LEU A 108 -2.24 7.65 -6.16
C LEU A 108 -3.12 6.66 -6.92
N MET A 109 -4.40 6.52 -6.59
CA MET A 109 -5.36 5.65 -7.30
C MET A 109 -6.49 6.43 -8.01
N ALA A 110 -6.39 7.76 -8.12
CA ALA A 110 -7.50 8.61 -8.58
C ALA A 110 -7.92 8.35 -10.03
N ASP A 111 -6.97 8.11 -10.93
CA ASP A 111 -7.19 7.70 -12.33
C ASP A 111 -7.79 6.29 -12.45
N LEU A 112 -7.67 5.47 -11.41
CA LEU A 112 -8.28 4.14 -11.31
C LEU A 112 -9.70 4.18 -10.70
N GLY A 113 -10.14 5.35 -10.21
CA GLY A 113 -11.48 5.57 -9.67
C GLY A 113 -11.53 5.77 -8.15
N VAL A 114 -10.41 5.65 -7.44
CA VAL A 114 -10.33 5.83 -5.98
C VAL A 114 -9.79 7.23 -5.68
N SER A 115 -10.69 8.16 -5.37
CA SER A 115 -10.29 9.55 -5.07
C SER A 115 -9.56 9.67 -3.73
N ALA A 116 -8.68 10.67 -3.59
CA ALA A 116 -8.03 11.00 -2.32
C ALA A 116 -9.02 11.18 -1.17
N SER A 117 -10.10 11.93 -1.38
CA SER A 117 -11.14 12.14 -0.35
C SER A 117 -11.84 10.86 0.09
N PHE A 118 -11.96 9.88 -0.80
CA PHE A 118 -12.52 8.59 -0.46
C PHE A 118 -11.51 7.81 0.41
N LEU A 119 -10.28 7.66 -0.06
CA LEU A 119 -9.22 6.93 0.66
C LEU A 119 -8.99 7.51 2.07
N THR A 120 -8.73 8.81 2.19
CA THR A 120 -8.51 9.46 3.49
C THR A 120 -9.77 9.43 4.37
N GLY A 121 -10.95 9.47 3.75
CA GLY A 121 -12.23 9.36 4.46
C GLY A 121 -12.45 7.98 5.08
N LEU A 122 -11.96 6.92 4.44
CA LEU A 122 -11.94 5.57 5.01
C LEU A 122 -10.96 5.50 6.19
N CYS A 123 -9.72 5.98 6.02
CA CYS A 123 -8.71 5.97 7.09
C CYS A 123 -9.15 6.77 8.33
N ALA A 124 -9.85 7.88 8.15
CA ALA A 124 -10.32 8.72 9.26
C ALA A 124 -11.54 8.15 10.01
N LYS A 125 -12.08 7.00 9.58
CA LYS A 125 -13.28 6.42 10.19
C LYS A 125 -12.91 5.66 11.46
N ASP A 126 -13.50 6.08 12.57
CA ASP A 126 -13.29 5.47 13.89
C ASP A 126 -13.56 3.95 13.86
N GLY A 127 -12.55 3.18 14.28
CA GLY A 127 -12.59 1.72 14.36
C GLY A 127 -12.52 0.98 13.03
N MET A 128 -12.16 1.66 11.93
CA MET A 128 -11.94 1.01 10.63
C MET A 128 -10.56 0.35 10.59
N LEU A 129 -10.49 -0.94 10.28
CA LEU A 129 -9.23 -1.67 10.18
C LEU A 129 -8.59 -1.50 8.79
N PRO A 130 -7.24 -1.66 8.66
CA PRO A 130 -6.57 -1.70 7.35
C PRO A 130 -7.26 -2.63 6.35
N ALA A 131 -7.65 -3.83 6.80
CA ALA A 131 -8.35 -4.81 5.97
C ALA A 131 -9.70 -4.32 5.43
N ASP A 132 -10.44 -3.52 6.22
CA ASP A 132 -11.71 -2.93 5.81
C ASP A 132 -11.50 -1.83 4.77
N VAL A 133 -10.45 -1.00 4.93
CA VAL A 133 -10.07 0.01 3.93
C VAL A 133 -9.69 -0.65 2.61
N VAL A 134 -8.88 -1.70 2.66
CA VAL A 134 -8.49 -2.50 1.50
C VAL A 134 -9.72 -3.08 0.80
N ALA A 135 -10.68 -3.65 1.54
CA ALA A 135 -11.89 -4.24 0.96
C ALA A 135 -12.74 -3.21 0.20
N GLU A 136 -12.92 -2.01 0.75
CA GLU A 136 -13.65 -0.92 0.08
C GLU A 136 -12.91 -0.44 -1.19
N VAL A 137 -11.58 -0.30 -1.13
CA VAL A 137 -10.75 0.05 -2.29
C VAL A 137 -10.81 -1.04 -3.37
N ALA A 138 -10.65 -2.31 -2.99
CA ALA A 138 -10.71 -3.46 -3.88
C ALA A 138 -12.07 -3.58 -4.58
N SER A 139 -13.16 -3.24 -3.88
CA SER A 139 -14.50 -3.20 -4.46
C SER A 139 -14.62 -2.15 -5.56
N VAL A 140 -14.04 -0.96 -5.37
CA VAL A 140 -14.02 0.10 -6.39
C VAL A 140 -13.15 -0.29 -7.59
N LEU A 141 -11.99 -0.91 -7.34
CA LEU A 141 -11.02 -1.26 -8.37
C LEU A 141 -11.36 -2.54 -9.12
N GLY A 142 -12.19 -3.41 -8.54
CA GLY A 142 -12.71 -4.62 -9.17
C GLY A 142 -11.88 -5.89 -8.93
N PHE A 143 -11.10 -5.94 -7.85
CA PHE A 143 -10.32 -7.13 -7.45
C PHE A 143 -10.74 -7.69 -6.07
N ALA A 144 -11.91 -7.32 -5.57
CA ALA A 144 -12.40 -7.74 -4.24
C ALA A 144 -12.47 -9.27 -4.10
N ASP A 145 -12.99 -9.97 -5.12
CA ASP A 145 -13.08 -11.43 -5.08
C ASP A 145 -11.68 -12.09 -5.04
N ASP A 146 -10.71 -11.52 -5.77
CA ASP A 146 -9.35 -12.05 -5.83
C ASP A 146 -8.61 -11.92 -4.48
N ILE A 147 -8.76 -10.76 -3.80
CA ILE A 147 -8.14 -10.58 -2.47
C ILE A 147 -8.84 -11.40 -1.39
N ASP A 148 -10.15 -11.60 -1.49
CA ASP A 148 -10.87 -12.49 -0.59
C ASP A 148 -10.38 -13.93 -0.74
N GLU A 149 -10.20 -14.43 -1.98
CA GLU A 149 -9.62 -15.76 -2.25
C GLU A 149 -8.19 -15.87 -1.70
N LEU A 150 -7.35 -14.85 -1.89
CA LEU A 150 -5.98 -14.84 -1.37
C LEU A 150 -5.93 -14.94 0.17
N ARG A 151 -6.94 -14.42 0.87
CA ARG A 151 -7.05 -14.45 2.32
C ARG A 151 -7.66 -15.75 2.87
N GLU A 152 -8.21 -16.62 2.02
CA GLU A 152 -8.74 -17.91 2.45
C GLU A 152 -7.60 -18.89 2.83
N PRO A 153 -7.65 -19.55 4.01
CA PRO A 153 -6.59 -20.44 4.50
C PRO A 153 -6.54 -21.85 3.89
#